data_AF-A0A9Q3J138-F1
#
_entry.id   AF-A0A9Q3J138-F1
#
_cell.length_a   1.000
_cell.length_b   1.000
_cell.length_c   1.000
_cell.angle_alpha   90.00
_cell.angle_beta   90.00
_cell.angle_gamma   90.00
#
_symmetry.space_group_name_H-M   'P 1'
#
loop_
_entity.id
_entity.type
_entity.pdbx_description
1 polymer ?
#
loop_
_entity_poly.entity_id
_entity_poly.type
_entity_poly.pdbx_seq_one_letter_code
_entity_poly.pdbx_strand_id
1 'polypeptide(L)'
;MLEKGWIPRLPEDTLRKDLIDIHLPASSFNQILHKLKHHAKQSMNDTFEYAKQKWDKSPKVPDFQVGDLVLVSTLNFKNIKSPKKLQDSCVGPFVIVSLHGNNAVQVESSGELENKHPTFPVSFIKPYRPPDNKFFL
;
A
#
# COMPACT_ATOMS: atom_id res chain seq x y z
N MET A 1 -66.36 33.46 2.71
CA MET A 1 -65.54 33.65 1.49
C MET A 1 -64.09 33.65 1.94
N LEU A 2 -63.32 32.60 1.60
CA LEU A 2 -61.94 32.45 2.03
C LEU A 2 -61.04 32.94 0.89
N GLU A 3 -60.41 34.10 1.06
CA GLU A 3 -59.39 34.64 0.17
C GLU A 3 -58.25 33.60 0.05
N LYS A 4 -58.16 32.91 -1.09
CA LYS A 4 -57.00 32.07 -1.40
C LYS A 4 -55.84 33.02 -1.69
N GLY A 5 -54.97 33.19 -0.69
CA GLY A 5 -53.74 33.99 -0.80
C GLY A 5 -52.95 33.60 -2.05
N TRP A 6 -52.48 34.61 -2.78
CA TRP A 6 -51.72 34.44 -4.01
C TRP A 6 -50.33 33.87 -3.66
N ILE A 7 -50.00 32.69 -4.18
CA ILE A 7 -48.65 32.13 -4.06
C ILE A 7 -47.85 32.62 -5.27
N PRO A 8 -46.84 33.49 -5.10
CA PRO A 8 -46.04 33.95 -6.21
C PRO A 8 -45.32 32.76 -6.83
N ARG A 9 -45.57 32.49 -8.11
CA ARG A 9 -44.82 31.49 -8.86
C ARG A 9 -43.48 32.09 -9.29
N LEU A 10 -42.41 31.35 -9.02
CA LEU A 10 -41.06 31.71 -9.45
C LEU A 10 -41.06 31.86 -10.98
N PRO A 11 -40.62 33.00 -11.53
CA PRO A 11 -40.64 33.20 -12.97
C PRO A 11 -39.42 32.49 -13.59
N GLU A 12 -39.63 31.21 -13.95
CA GLU A 12 -38.57 30.31 -14.45
C GLU A 12 -37.82 30.88 -15.67
N ASP A 13 -38.53 31.59 -16.54
CA ASP A 13 -37.97 32.19 -17.76
C ASP A 13 -36.98 33.32 -17.46
N THR A 14 -37.10 34.01 -16.32
CA THR A 14 -36.16 35.06 -15.90
C THR A 14 -34.90 34.49 -15.29
N LEU A 15 -34.98 33.34 -14.61
CA LEU A 15 -33.82 32.67 -14.06
C LEU A 15 -33.00 31.97 -15.14
N ARG A 16 -33.66 31.42 -16.18
CA ARG A 16 -33.00 30.66 -17.25
C ARG A 16 -32.39 31.50 -18.38
N LYS A 17 -32.68 32.79 -18.47
CA LYS A 17 -32.15 33.68 -19.53
C LYS A 17 -30.62 33.82 -19.49
N ASP A 18 -30.03 33.76 -18.30
CA ASP A 18 -28.59 33.89 -18.09
C ASP A 18 -27.89 32.52 -17.93
N LEU A 19 -28.65 31.42 -17.98
CA LEU A 19 -28.05 30.08 -18.01
C LEU A 19 -27.51 29.82 -19.41
N ILE A 20 -26.18 29.85 -19.54
CA ILE A 20 -25.46 29.35 -20.69
C ILE A 20 -25.96 27.92 -20.95
N ASP A 21 -26.48 27.66 -22.15
CA ASP A 21 -26.87 26.31 -22.54
C ASP A 21 -25.59 25.45 -22.61
N ILE A 22 -25.31 24.73 -21.52
CA ILE A 22 -24.05 23.99 -21.29
C ILE A 22 -23.97 22.74 -22.19
N HIS A 23 -25.01 22.48 -23.00
CA HIS A 23 -25.04 21.37 -23.93
C HIS A 23 -24.05 21.62 -25.07
N LEU A 24 -22.84 21.13 -24.86
CA LEU A 24 -21.80 21.09 -25.86
C LEU A 24 -22.34 20.45 -27.15
N PRO A 25 -22.09 21.02 -28.34
CA PRO A 25 -22.55 20.44 -29.60
C PRO A 25 -22.15 18.96 -29.69
N ALA A 26 -23.02 18.13 -30.27
CA ALA A 26 -22.80 16.68 -30.36
C ALA A 26 -21.45 16.31 -31.02
N SER A 27 -20.97 17.12 -31.96
CA SER A 27 -19.64 16.99 -32.57
C SER A 27 -18.51 17.16 -31.55
N SER A 28 -18.58 18.21 -30.73
CA SER A 28 -17.62 18.48 -29.65
C SER A 28 -17.67 17.39 -28.56
N PHE A 29 -18.86 16.89 -28.23
CA PHE A 29 -18.99 15.78 -27.28
C PHE A 29 -18.31 14.50 -27.80
N ASN A 30 -18.49 14.16 -29.07
CA ASN A 30 -17.83 13.00 -29.69
C ASN A 30 -16.30 13.12 -29.64
N GLN A 31 -15.76 14.32 -29.90
CA GLN A 31 -14.31 14.56 -29.80
C GLN A 31 -13.80 14.38 -28.38
N ILE A 32 -14.53 14.89 -27.38
CA ILE A 32 -14.19 14.70 -25.96
C ILE A 32 -14.24 13.22 -25.60
N LEU A 33 -15.29 12.52 -25.98
CA LEU A 33 -15.43 11.09 -25.70
C LEU A 33 -14.30 10.27 -26.32
N HIS A 34 -13.89 10.60 -27.54
CA HIS A 34 -12.74 9.97 -28.19
C HIS A 34 -11.44 10.20 -27.41
N LYS A 35 -11.18 11.45 -26.99
CA LYS A 35 -10.02 11.79 -26.17
C LYS A 35 -10.02 11.06 -24.82
N LEU A 36 -11.17 11.00 -24.14
CA LEU A 36 -11.32 10.29 -22.87
C LEU A 36 -11.06 8.79 -23.01
N LYS A 37 -11.61 8.17 -24.06
CA LYS A 37 -11.35 6.75 -24.36
C LYS A 37 -9.87 6.48 -24.63
N HIS A 38 -9.22 7.36 -25.40
CA HIS A 38 -7.80 7.25 -25.68
C HIS A 38 -6.97 7.37 -24.39
N HIS A 39 -7.25 8.38 -23.57
CA HIS A 39 -6.56 8.60 -22.31
C HIS A 39 -6.75 7.44 -21.33
N ALA A 40 -7.98 6.91 -21.20
CA ALA A 40 -8.26 5.75 -20.37
C ALA A 40 -7.45 4.52 -20.82
N LYS A 41 -7.37 4.29 -22.13
CA LYS A 41 -6.55 3.20 -22.69
C LYS A 41 -5.07 3.39 -22.39
N GLN A 42 -4.54 4.60 -22.55
CA GLN A 42 -3.15 4.91 -22.20
C GLN A 42 -2.87 4.68 -20.72
N SER A 43 -3.71 5.20 -19.84
CA SER A 43 -3.57 5.02 -18.39
C SER A 43 -3.58 3.54 -17.98
N MET A 44 -4.42 2.71 -18.61
CA MET A 44 -4.40 1.27 -18.39
C MET A 44 -3.07 0.65 -18.85
N ASN A 45 -2.61 0.98 -20.05
CA ASN A 45 -1.34 0.47 -20.58
C ASN A 45 -0.16 0.88 -19.69
N ASP A 46 -0.07 2.16 -19.30
CA ASP A 46 0.98 2.69 -18.44
C ASP A 46 1.00 1.96 -17.08
N THR A 47 -0.18 1.67 -16.53
CA THR A 47 -0.32 0.91 -15.29
C THR A 47 0.21 -0.53 -15.45
N PHE A 48 -0.14 -1.21 -16.55
CA PHE A 48 0.36 -2.56 -16.83
C PHE A 48 1.87 -2.58 -17.06
N GLU A 49 2.39 -1.64 -17.83
CA GLU A 49 3.83 -1.51 -18.09
C GLU A 49 4.61 -1.22 -16.82
N TYR A 50 4.11 -0.30 -15.98
CA TYR A 50 4.72 -0.02 -14.68
C TYR A 50 4.76 -1.25 -13.77
N ALA A 51 3.64 -1.98 -13.68
CA ALA A 51 3.56 -3.20 -12.87
C ALA A 51 4.54 -4.26 -13.38
N LYS A 52 4.61 -4.46 -14.71
CA LYS A 52 5.56 -5.38 -15.35
C LYS A 52 7.01 -4.98 -15.06
N GLN A 53 7.39 -3.72 -15.31
CA GLN A 53 8.74 -3.23 -15.04
C GLN A 53 9.13 -3.41 -13.57
N LYS A 54 8.19 -3.22 -12.64
CA LYS A 54 8.43 -3.41 -11.21
C LYS A 54 8.60 -4.89 -10.84
N TRP A 55 7.85 -5.78 -11.49
CA TRP A 55 7.98 -7.22 -11.31
C TRP A 55 9.30 -7.75 -11.87
N ASP A 56 9.66 -7.33 -13.08
CA ASP A 56 10.90 -7.71 -13.75
C ASP A 56 12.14 -7.24 -12.98
N LYS A 57 12.02 -6.10 -12.27
CA LYS A 57 12.99 -5.66 -11.26
C LYS A 57 12.90 -6.56 -10.02
N SER A 58 13.46 -7.76 -10.13
CA SER A 58 13.61 -8.66 -8.98
C SER A 58 14.31 -7.93 -7.81
N PRO A 59 13.79 -8.03 -6.58
CA PRO A 59 14.41 -7.40 -5.43
C PRO A 59 15.81 -7.98 -5.19
N LYS A 60 16.72 -7.15 -4.64
CA LYS A 60 18.03 -7.63 -4.16
C LYS A 60 17.77 -8.71 -3.11
N VAL A 61 18.12 -9.94 -3.43
CA VAL A 61 18.08 -11.06 -2.48
C VAL A 61 19.21 -10.81 -1.49
N PRO A 62 18.91 -10.65 -0.18
CA PRO A 62 19.97 -10.61 0.82
C PRO A 62 20.62 -12.00 0.87
N ASP A 63 21.95 -12.04 0.82
CA ASP A 63 22.71 -13.28 0.96
C ASP A 63 22.81 -13.60 2.45
N PHE A 64 21.95 -14.50 2.92
CA PHE A 64 21.95 -15.00 4.28
C PHE A 64 22.57 -16.39 4.31
N GLN A 65 23.37 -16.67 5.32
CA GLN A 65 23.96 -17.98 5.54
C GLN A 65 23.37 -18.65 6.79
N VAL A 66 23.42 -19.98 6.82
CA VAL A 66 23.06 -20.75 8.01
C VAL A 66 24.05 -20.39 9.12
N GLY A 67 23.53 -20.06 10.31
CA GLY A 67 24.32 -19.58 11.44
C GLY A 67 24.34 -18.06 11.62
N ASP A 68 23.87 -17.27 10.64
CA ASP A 68 23.81 -15.82 10.77
C ASP A 68 22.80 -15.39 11.84
N LEU A 69 23.15 -14.31 12.56
CA LEU A 69 22.25 -13.65 13.50
C LEU A 69 21.37 -12.66 12.76
N VAL A 70 20.06 -12.79 12.96
CA VAL A 70 19.06 -11.96 12.29
C VAL A 70 17.96 -11.49 13.23
N LEU A 71 17.32 -10.40 12.84
CA LEU A 71 16.14 -9.84 13.49
C LEU A 71 14.91 -10.11 12.64
N VAL A 72 13.81 -10.52 13.28
CA VAL A 72 12.52 -10.75 12.63
C VAL A 72 11.62 -9.54 12.83
N SER A 73 11.10 -8.96 11.75
CA SER A 73 10.23 -7.78 11.82
C SER A 73 8.84 -8.14 12.32
N THR A 74 8.33 -7.37 13.28
CA THR A 74 7.05 -7.59 13.94
C THR A 74 5.86 -6.90 13.28
N LEU A 75 6.07 -6.16 12.19
CA LEU A 75 5.08 -5.26 11.57
C LEU A 75 3.70 -5.90 11.30
N ASN A 76 3.69 -7.19 10.98
CA ASN A 76 2.47 -7.93 10.63
C ASN A 76 1.96 -8.85 11.75
N PHE A 77 2.59 -8.84 12.92
CA PHE A 77 2.22 -9.68 14.04
C PHE A 77 1.23 -8.97 14.95
N LYS A 78 -0.01 -9.47 15.00
CA LYS A 78 -1.08 -8.92 15.87
C LYS A 78 -1.09 -9.52 17.28
N ASN A 79 -0.46 -10.68 17.46
CA ASN A 79 -0.54 -11.49 18.69
C ASN A 79 0.77 -11.48 19.48
N ILE A 80 1.42 -10.32 19.56
CA ILE A 80 2.59 -10.13 20.42
C ILE A 80 2.09 -9.51 21.72
N LYS A 81 2.75 -9.83 22.84
CA LYS A 81 2.28 -9.49 24.19
C LYS A 81 2.16 -7.98 24.44
N SER A 82 2.85 -7.16 23.65
CA SER A 82 2.92 -5.70 23.81
C SER A 82 1.90 -4.95 22.94
N PRO A 83 1.35 -3.82 23.41
CA PRO A 83 0.45 -2.98 22.60
C PRO A 83 1.21 -2.40 21.41
N LYS A 84 0.54 -2.31 20.25
CA LYS A 84 1.12 -1.94 18.94
C LYS A 84 2.03 -0.69 18.94
N LYS A 85 1.80 0.27 19.83
CA LYS A 85 2.59 1.51 19.94
C LYS A 85 3.90 1.35 20.71
N LEU A 86 3.97 0.42 21.66
CA LEU A 86 5.14 0.14 22.50
C LEU A 86 5.90 -1.11 22.03
N GLN A 87 5.47 -1.70 20.92
CA GLN A 87 6.06 -2.91 20.40
C GLN A 87 7.31 -2.58 19.59
N ASP A 88 8.40 -3.30 19.86
CA ASP A 88 9.61 -3.19 19.07
C ASP A 88 9.35 -3.61 17.62
N SER A 89 9.88 -2.84 16.67
CA SER A 89 9.68 -3.08 15.24
C SER A 89 10.29 -4.39 14.73
N CYS A 90 11.26 -4.92 15.48
CA CYS A 90 11.94 -6.17 15.21
C CYS A 90 12.27 -6.87 16.54
N VAL A 91 12.25 -8.20 16.54
CA VAL A 91 12.58 -9.06 17.70
C VAL A 91 13.74 -9.96 17.31
N GLY A 92 14.59 -10.30 18.28
CA GLY A 92 15.79 -11.10 18.09
C GLY A 92 17.02 -10.43 18.72
N PRO A 93 18.20 -11.04 18.67
CA PRO A 93 18.68 -11.84 17.53
C PRO A 93 18.29 -13.32 17.58
N PHE A 94 18.00 -13.89 16.41
CA PHE A 94 17.77 -15.31 16.20
C PHE A 94 18.80 -15.87 15.22
N VAL A 95 19.13 -17.16 15.36
CA VAL A 95 20.06 -17.85 14.46
C VAL A 95 19.29 -18.47 13.30
N ILE A 96 19.79 -18.32 12.08
CA ILE A 96 19.26 -19.04 10.91
C ILE A 96 19.66 -20.51 11.00
N VAL A 97 18.66 -21.40 11.02
CA VAL A 97 18.84 -22.86 11.08
C VAL A 97 18.92 -23.47 9.68
N SER A 98 18.08 -22.99 8.76
CA SER A 98 18.06 -23.51 7.39
C SER A 98 17.51 -22.47 6.40
N LEU A 99 17.92 -22.59 5.13
CA LEU A 99 17.46 -21.74 4.04
C LEU A 99 16.53 -22.54 3.13
N HIS A 100 15.32 -22.02 2.90
CA HIS A 100 14.32 -22.62 2.03
C HIS A 100 14.30 -21.87 0.70
N GLY A 101 15.24 -22.25 -0.18
CA GLY A 101 15.51 -21.54 -1.43
C GLY A 101 15.90 -20.08 -1.19
N ASN A 102 15.53 -19.19 -2.11
CA ASN A 102 15.97 -17.79 -2.06
C ASN A 102 14.99 -16.85 -1.32
N ASN A 103 13.81 -17.35 -0.92
CA ASN A 103 12.71 -16.49 -0.47
C ASN A 103 12.33 -16.69 1.00
N ALA A 104 12.74 -17.79 1.64
CA ALA A 104 12.36 -18.09 3.01
C ALA A 104 13.54 -18.64 3.80
N VAL A 105 13.60 -18.27 5.08
CA VAL A 105 14.59 -18.76 6.03
C VAL A 105 13.88 -19.32 7.25
N GLN A 106 14.43 -20.39 7.81
CA GLN A 106 14.00 -20.93 9.09
C GLN A 106 14.92 -20.39 10.17
N VAL A 107 14.34 -19.80 11.21
CA VAL A 107 15.09 -19.31 12.37
C VAL A 107 14.72 -20.12 13.60
N GLU A 108 15.66 -20.19 14.54
CA GLU A 108 15.37 -20.70 15.87
C GLU A 108 14.64 -19.62 16.67
N SER A 109 13.30 -19.65 16.62
CA SER A 109 12.46 -18.69 17.32
C SER A 109 12.33 -19.04 18.80
N SER A 110 12.70 -18.12 19.68
CA SER A 110 12.51 -18.21 21.12
C SER A 110 11.67 -17.04 21.66
N GLY A 111 11.14 -17.17 22.89
CA GLY A 111 10.44 -16.09 23.57
C GLY A 111 9.10 -15.70 22.93
N GLU A 112 8.96 -14.45 22.49
CA GLU A 112 7.69 -13.91 21.97
C GLU A 112 7.20 -14.60 20.68
N LEU A 113 8.11 -15.27 19.96
CA LEU A 113 7.85 -15.92 18.68
C LEU A 113 7.81 -17.45 18.77
N GLU A 114 7.92 -18.04 19.96
CA GLU A 114 7.93 -19.50 20.18
C GLU A 114 6.68 -20.20 19.62
N ASN A 115 5.51 -19.56 19.75
CA ASN A 115 4.24 -20.09 19.25
C ASN A 115 3.96 -19.76 17.77
N LYS A 116 4.95 -19.22 17.04
CA LYS A 116 4.83 -18.88 15.61
C LYS A 116 5.60 -19.88 14.77
N HIS A 117 5.19 -20.00 13.51
CA HIS A 117 5.90 -20.81 12.55
C HIS A 117 7.34 -20.27 12.38
N PRO A 118 8.38 -21.12 12.50
CA PRO A 118 9.78 -20.66 12.53
C PRO A 118 10.32 -20.23 11.17
N THR A 119 9.59 -20.48 10.08
CA THR A 119 9.98 -20.08 8.72
C THR A 119 9.37 -18.73 8.36
N PHE A 120 10.23 -17.78 8.01
CA PHE A 120 9.86 -16.42 7.62
C PHE A 120 10.38 -16.09 6.22
N PRO A 121 9.61 -15.33 5.42
CA PRO A 121 10.10 -14.73 4.20
C PRO A 121 11.32 -13.82 4.44
N VAL A 122 12.28 -13.81 3.51
CA VAL A 122 13.50 -12.97 3.58
C VAL A 122 13.20 -11.48 3.75
N SER A 123 12.02 -11.02 3.30
CA SER A 123 11.58 -9.63 3.45
C SER A 123 11.28 -9.22 4.89
N PHE A 124 11.01 -10.19 5.78
CA PHE A 124 10.80 -9.94 7.21
C PHE A 124 12.08 -10.05 8.03
N ILE A 125 13.18 -10.44 7.39
CA ILE A 125 14.46 -10.68 8.05
C ILE A 125 15.37 -9.49 7.83
N LYS A 126 15.99 -9.03 8.91
CA LYS A 126 17.03 -8.00 8.87
C LYS A 126 18.33 -8.56 9.44
N PRO A 127 19.49 -8.26 8.83
CA PRO A 127 20.77 -8.66 9.41
C PRO A 127 20.95 -7.98 10.77
N TYR A 128 21.34 -8.75 11.78
CA TYR A 128 21.66 -8.19 13.08
C TYR A 128 22.99 -7.44 13.01
N ARG A 129 23.02 -6.22 13.54
CA ARG A 129 24.27 -5.46 13.73
C ARG A 129 24.48 -5.29 15.23
N PRO A 130 25.62 -5.73 15.78
CA PRO A 130 25.91 -5.49 17.18
C PRO A 130 26.00 -3.98 17.44
N PRO A 131 25.59 -3.52 18.63
CA PRO A 131 25.72 -2.11 19.00
C PRO A 131 27.20 -1.69 18.99
N ASP A 132 27.49 -0.50 18.46
CA ASP A 132 28.82 0.10 18.53
C ASP A 132 29.13 0.46 19.99
N ASN A 133 30.00 -0.32 20.64
CA ASN A 133 30.41 -0.14 22.06
C ASN A 133 31.13 1.19 22.35
N LYS A 134 31.26 2.09 21.38
CA LYS A 134 32.01 3.36 21.49
C LYS A 134 31.33 4.42 22.36
N PHE A 135 30.07 4.21 22.74
CA PHE A 135 29.29 5.15 23.56
C PHE A 135 29.13 4.73 25.03
N PHE A 136 29.69 3.59 25.43
CA PHE A 136 29.57 3.02 26.78
C PHE A 136 30.93 2.92 27.51
N LEU A 137 31.96 3.61 27.03
CA LEU A 137 33.28 3.73 27.68
C LEU A 137 33.59 5.20 28.00
#